data_AF-A0A0F9C3F3-F1
#
_entry.id   AF-A0A0F9C3F3-F1
#
_cell.length_a   1.000
_cell.length_b   1.000
_cell.length_c   1.000
_cell.angle_alpha   90.00
_cell.angle_beta   90.00
_cell.angle_gamma   90.00
#
_symmetry.space_group_name_H-M   'P 1'
#
loop_
_entity.id
_entity.type
_entity.pdbx_description
1 polymer ?
#
loop_
_entity_poly.entity_id
_entity_poly.type
_entity_poly.pdbx_seq_one_letter_code
_entity_poly.pdbx_strand_id
1 'polypeptide(L)'
;MKETIDQKLNRVFSRIISAMSRNKKDNQLAAIQSKLQKEIGKIFIAQGKIFIDQFEVFKIRFKETIGGDELTRLFDNTEAVTNGMFADPLNTAYEASLFKGANEISILLGEDIISFNLSNQRANDWIIENGAKLVTNVNETTRFQIKNVVKRGINEGLSYDKIAANITKRYKEFAIGKPQLHIRSRAHLVAITETGNAYEAGAREGAKQANDAGLTMEKKWSTTGDNRVSELCIVNENDSWIGLDQVFASGHDRPLRFPGCRCAALYRRRKTN
;
A
#
# COMPACT_ATOMS: atom_id res chain seq x y z
N MET A 1 46.52 -3.70 7.39
CA MET A 1 46.30 -3.10 6.05
C MET A 1 44.85 -2.67 5.96
N LYS A 2 44.56 -1.36 5.82
CA LYS A 2 43.18 -0.87 5.67
C LYS A 2 42.73 -1.10 4.22
N GLU A 3 41.58 -1.74 4.05
CA GLU A 3 40.93 -2.00 2.76
C GLU A 3 40.71 -0.67 2.00
N THR A 4 41.14 -0.60 0.73
CA THR A 4 41.01 0.62 -0.09
C THR A 4 39.55 0.88 -0.45
N ILE A 5 39.22 2.13 -0.79
CA ILE A 5 37.85 2.53 -1.16
C ILE A 5 37.35 1.70 -2.36
N ASP A 6 38.20 1.46 -3.36
CA ASP A 6 37.88 0.63 -4.53
C ASP A 6 37.63 -0.84 -4.17
N GLN A 7 38.38 -1.39 -3.21
CA GLN A 7 38.15 -2.76 -2.73
C GLN A 7 36.79 -2.87 -2.03
N LYS A 8 36.41 -1.86 -1.24
CA LYS A 8 35.08 -1.80 -0.62
C LYS A 8 33.97 -1.67 -1.66
N LEU A 9 34.15 -0.80 -2.66
CA LEU A 9 33.17 -0.57 -3.72
C LEU A 9 32.93 -1.83 -4.55
N ASN A 10 34.02 -2.51 -4.97
CA ASN A 10 33.94 -3.76 -5.71
C ASN A 10 33.27 -4.88 -4.91
N ARG A 11 33.53 -4.97 -3.61
CA ARG A 11 32.88 -5.94 -2.73
C ARG A 11 31.37 -5.71 -2.64
N VAL A 12 30.94 -4.45 -2.53
CA VAL A 12 29.51 -4.07 -2.54
C VAL A 12 28.90 -4.40 -3.90
N PHE A 13 29.58 -4.07 -4.99
CA PHE A 13 29.12 -4.34 -6.35
C PHE A 13 28.94 -5.85 -6.62
N SER A 14 29.91 -6.68 -6.22
CA SER A 14 29.82 -8.13 -6.33
C SER A 14 28.69 -8.72 -5.47
N ARG A 15 28.45 -8.19 -4.28
CA ARG A 15 27.30 -8.59 -3.43
C ARG A 15 25.97 -8.25 -4.09
N ILE A 16 25.87 -7.07 -4.71
CA ILE A 16 24.67 -6.64 -5.45
C ILE A 16 24.43 -7.54 -6.66
N ILE A 17 25.45 -7.80 -7.48
CA ILE A 17 25.32 -8.71 -8.64
C ILE A 17 24.91 -10.11 -8.19
N SER A 18 25.54 -10.65 -7.15
CA SER A 18 25.21 -11.96 -6.59
C SER A 18 23.77 -12.02 -6.07
N ALA A 19 23.31 -10.98 -5.39
CA ALA A 19 21.95 -10.92 -4.87
C ALA A 19 20.89 -10.65 -5.94
N MET A 20 21.24 -9.97 -7.02
CA MET A 20 20.37 -9.79 -8.18
C MET A 20 20.34 -11.02 -9.10
N SER A 21 21.22 -12.00 -8.89
CA SER A 21 21.27 -13.22 -9.71
C SER A 21 19.97 -14.04 -9.59
N ARG A 22 19.50 -14.56 -10.74
CA ARG A 22 18.27 -15.37 -10.82
C ARG A 22 18.32 -16.58 -9.86
N ASN A 23 19.45 -17.27 -9.79
CA ASN A 23 19.62 -18.43 -8.90
C ASN A 23 19.39 -18.12 -7.42
N LYS A 24 19.83 -16.95 -6.93
CA LYS A 24 19.59 -16.58 -5.53
C LYS A 24 18.11 -16.27 -5.27
N LYS A 25 17.47 -15.56 -6.20
CA LYS A 25 16.02 -15.27 -6.14
C LYS A 25 15.19 -16.55 -6.15
N ASP A 26 15.50 -17.47 -7.07
CA ASP A 26 14.80 -18.75 -7.20
C ASP A 26 14.95 -19.59 -5.92
N ASN A 27 16.15 -19.66 -5.35
CA ASN A 27 16.39 -20.35 -4.08
C ASN A 27 15.63 -19.70 -2.90
N GLN A 28 15.55 -18.37 -2.86
CA GLN A 28 14.86 -17.65 -1.79
C GLN A 28 13.35 -17.87 -1.84
N LEU A 29 12.78 -17.93 -3.05
CA LEU A 29 11.35 -18.08 -3.28
C LEU A 29 10.91 -19.54 -3.33
N ALA A 30 11.81 -20.51 -3.56
CA ALA A 30 11.49 -21.93 -3.74
C ALA A 30 10.55 -22.50 -2.65
N ALA A 31 10.82 -22.19 -1.38
CA ALA A 31 9.97 -22.65 -0.28
C ALA A 31 8.56 -22.02 -0.29
N ILE A 32 8.47 -20.72 -0.64
CA ILE A 32 7.20 -20.00 -0.75
C ILE A 32 6.40 -20.55 -1.94
N GLN A 33 7.06 -20.74 -3.09
CA GLN A 33 6.47 -21.30 -4.29
C GLN A 33 5.96 -22.72 -4.06
N SER A 34 6.76 -23.59 -3.42
CA SER A 34 6.36 -24.97 -3.14
C SER A 34 5.15 -25.02 -2.20
N LYS A 35 5.10 -24.14 -1.18
CA LYS A 35 3.94 -24.03 -0.29
C LYS A 35 2.70 -23.53 -1.05
N LEU A 36 2.85 -22.47 -1.85
CA LEU A 36 1.75 -21.94 -2.65
C LEU A 36 1.21 -22.98 -3.63
N GLN A 37 2.08 -23.70 -4.34
CA GLN A 37 1.69 -24.77 -5.26
C GLN A 37 0.85 -25.85 -4.57
N LYS A 38 1.21 -26.26 -3.35
CA LYS A 38 0.45 -27.23 -2.57
C LYS A 38 -0.94 -26.70 -2.20
N GLU A 39 -1.05 -25.46 -1.74
CA GLU A 39 -2.34 -24.87 -1.35
C GLU A 39 -3.25 -24.65 -2.58
N ILE A 40 -2.70 -24.10 -3.66
CA ILE A 40 -3.42 -23.92 -4.93
C ILE A 40 -3.86 -25.28 -5.50
N GLY A 41 -3.02 -26.31 -5.42
CA GLY A 41 -3.36 -27.66 -5.85
C GLY A 41 -4.55 -28.24 -5.07
N LYS A 42 -4.61 -28.04 -3.75
CA LYS A 42 -5.78 -28.45 -2.94
C LYS A 42 -7.06 -27.73 -3.38
N ILE A 43 -6.96 -26.44 -3.70
CA ILE A 43 -8.12 -25.66 -4.17
C ILE A 43 -8.60 -26.19 -5.52
N PHE A 44 -7.70 -26.47 -6.47
CA PHE A 44 -8.10 -27.06 -7.76
C PHE A 44 -8.77 -28.43 -7.61
N ILE A 45 -8.29 -29.28 -6.70
CA ILE A 45 -8.93 -30.57 -6.41
C ILE A 45 -10.35 -30.35 -5.86
N ALA A 46 -10.53 -29.42 -4.92
CA ALA A 46 -11.83 -29.09 -4.37
C ALA A 46 -12.78 -28.48 -5.42
N GLN A 47 -12.26 -27.56 -6.25
CA GLN A 47 -12.98 -26.94 -7.35
C GLN A 47 -13.45 -27.97 -8.37
N GLY A 48 -12.57 -28.92 -8.74
CA GLY A 48 -12.92 -30.02 -9.64
C GLY A 48 -14.02 -30.91 -9.08
N LYS A 49 -14.01 -31.21 -7.78
CA LYS A 49 -15.09 -31.95 -7.13
C LYS A 49 -16.42 -31.22 -7.21
N ILE A 50 -16.43 -29.92 -6.85
CA ILE A 50 -17.63 -29.08 -6.92
C ILE A 50 -18.17 -28.98 -8.35
N PHE A 51 -17.27 -28.86 -9.33
CA PHE A 51 -17.64 -28.83 -10.75
C PHE A 51 -18.34 -30.12 -11.15
N ILE A 52 -17.76 -31.29 -10.83
CA ILE A 52 -18.34 -32.61 -11.17
C ILE A 52 -19.67 -32.86 -10.43
N ASP A 53 -19.79 -32.47 -9.16
CA ASP A 53 -21.01 -32.64 -8.38
C ASP A 53 -22.22 -31.88 -9.00
N GLN A 54 -21.98 -30.80 -9.75
CA GLN A 54 -23.04 -30.08 -10.47
C GLN A 54 -23.62 -30.89 -11.64
N PHE A 55 -22.93 -31.94 -12.12
CA PHE A 55 -23.44 -32.79 -13.19
C PHE A 55 -24.49 -33.81 -12.72
N GLU A 56 -24.68 -33.96 -11.40
CA GLU A 56 -25.71 -34.85 -10.84
C GLU A 56 -27.11 -34.55 -11.40
N VAL A 57 -27.42 -33.28 -11.67
CA VAL A 57 -28.70 -32.84 -12.25
C VAL A 57 -28.94 -33.41 -13.65
N PHE A 58 -27.87 -33.77 -14.38
CA PHE A 58 -27.98 -34.37 -15.70
C PHE A 58 -28.17 -35.88 -15.67
N LYS A 59 -27.94 -36.57 -14.54
CA LYS A 59 -28.13 -38.03 -14.46
C LYS A 59 -29.57 -38.47 -14.75
N ILE A 60 -30.54 -37.60 -14.49
CA ILE A 60 -31.97 -37.85 -14.73
C ILE A 60 -32.45 -37.34 -16.10
N ARG A 61 -31.56 -36.81 -16.94
CA ARG A 61 -31.89 -36.24 -18.25
C ARG A 61 -31.21 -37.06 -19.36
N PHE A 62 -31.98 -37.54 -20.33
CA PHE A 62 -31.42 -38.14 -21.55
C PHE A 62 -30.89 -37.02 -22.46
N LYS A 63 -29.61 -36.67 -22.31
CA LYS A 63 -28.93 -35.71 -23.18
C LYS A 63 -27.55 -36.25 -23.54
N GLU A 64 -27.31 -36.47 -24.83
CA GLU A 64 -26.05 -37.04 -25.34
C GLU A 64 -24.85 -36.09 -25.18
N THR A 65 -25.10 -34.77 -25.14
CA THR A 65 -24.05 -33.75 -25.00
C THR A 65 -24.53 -32.55 -24.18
N ILE A 66 -23.58 -31.90 -23.50
CA ILE A 66 -23.79 -30.61 -22.83
C ILE A 66 -23.37 -29.51 -23.79
N GLY A 67 -24.26 -28.54 -24.02
CA GLY A 67 -23.98 -27.42 -24.92
C GLY A 67 -23.01 -26.41 -24.30
N GLY A 68 -22.38 -25.57 -25.14
CA GLY A 68 -21.41 -24.56 -24.68
C GLY A 68 -21.95 -23.63 -23.60
N ASP A 69 -23.18 -23.13 -23.75
CA ASP A 69 -23.81 -22.23 -22.76
C ASP A 69 -24.07 -22.90 -21.40
N GLU A 70 -24.39 -24.20 -21.39
CA GLU A 70 -24.56 -24.96 -20.15
C GLU A 70 -23.21 -25.19 -19.47
N LEU A 71 -22.17 -25.52 -20.24
CA LEU A 71 -20.82 -25.70 -19.72
C LEU A 71 -20.30 -24.41 -19.09
N THR A 72 -20.47 -23.27 -19.77
CA THR A 72 -20.10 -21.94 -19.26
C THR A 72 -20.78 -21.66 -17.92
N ARG A 73 -22.09 -21.92 -17.80
CA ARG A 73 -22.81 -21.73 -16.52
C ARG A 73 -22.27 -22.61 -15.39
N LEU A 74 -21.88 -23.84 -15.67
CA LEU A 74 -21.26 -24.73 -14.67
C LEU A 74 -19.91 -24.19 -14.21
N PHE A 75 -19.12 -23.65 -15.14
CA PHE A 75 -17.87 -22.96 -14.82
C PHE A 75 -18.13 -21.70 -13.98
N ASP A 76 -19.04 -20.82 -14.41
CA ASP A 76 -19.36 -19.57 -13.70
C ASP A 76 -19.84 -19.84 -12.25
N ASN A 77 -20.71 -20.84 -12.06
CA ASN A 77 -21.18 -21.23 -10.74
C ASN A 77 -20.05 -21.78 -9.87
N THR A 78 -19.18 -22.60 -10.45
CA THR A 78 -18.03 -23.16 -9.75
C THR A 78 -17.05 -22.06 -9.35
N GLU A 79 -16.75 -21.14 -10.26
CA GLU A 79 -15.90 -19.98 -9.99
C GLU A 79 -16.49 -19.12 -8.88
N ALA A 80 -17.78 -18.79 -8.94
CA ALA A 80 -18.44 -17.94 -7.94
C ALA A 80 -18.29 -18.49 -6.50
N VAL A 81 -18.29 -19.81 -6.33
CA VAL A 81 -18.16 -20.46 -5.02
C VAL A 81 -16.69 -20.62 -4.59
N THR A 82 -15.77 -20.77 -5.54
CA THR A 82 -14.38 -21.16 -5.25
C THR A 82 -13.37 -20.01 -5.36
N ASN A 83 -13.69 -18.92 -6.05
CA ASN A 83 -12.77 -17.81 -6.30
C ASN A 83 -12.22 -17.21 -4.99
N GLY A 84 -13.06 -17.10 -3.95
CA GLY A 84 -12.64 -16.63 -2.64
C GLY A 84 -11.56 -17.49 -1.96
N MET A 85 -11.46 -18.78 -2.30
CA MET A 85 -10.48 -19.70 -1.71
C MET A 85 -9.05 -19.39 -2.14
N PHE A 86 -8.86 -18.75 -3.30
CA PHE A 86 -7.53 -18.43 -3.85
C PHE A 86 -6.90 -17.19 -3.18
N ALA A 87 -7.72 -16.30 -2.61
CA ALA A 87 -7.26 -15.02 -2.09
C ALA A 87 -6.22 -15.17 -0.96
N ASP A 88 -6.51 -15.98 0.05
CA ASP A 88 -5.65 -16.10 1.23
C ASP A 88 -4.28 -16.72 0.92
N PRO A 89 -4.17 -17.85 0.18
CA PRO A 89 -2.87 -18.39 -0.21
C PRO A 89 -2.05 -17.44 -1.08
N LEU A 90 -2.69 -16.74 -2.02
CA LEU A 90 -2.04 -15.77 -2.89
C LEU A 90 -1.51 -14.58 -2.10
N ASN A 91 -2.34 -13.97 -1.25
CA ASN A 91 -1.94 -12.84 -0.41
C ASN A 91 -0.80 -13.25 0.54
N THR A 92 -0.90 -14.41 1.18
CA THR A 92 0.15 -14.93 2.07
C THR A 92 1.48 -15.11 1.33
N ALA A 93 1.45 -15.71 0.13
CA ALA A 93 2.66 -15.92 -0.66
C ALA A 93 3.24 -14.60 -1.18
N TYR A 94 2.38 -13.66 -1.57
CA TYR A 94 2.76 -12.32 -2.02
C TYR A 94 3.47 -11.55 -0.91
N GLU A 95 2.86 -11.44 0.28
CA GLU A 95 3.45 -10.78 1.44
C GLU A 95 4.78 -11.41 1.86
N ALA A 96 4.84 -12.76 1.93
CA ALA A 96 6.07 -13.46 2.26
C ALA A 96 7.19 -13.20 1.22
N SER A 97 6.84 -13.11 -0.07
CA SER A 97 7.79 -12.82 -1.13
C SER A 97 8.30 -11.38 -1.06
N LEU A 98 7.42 -10.42 -0.76
CA LEU A 98 7.79 -9.03 -0.54
C LEU A 98 8.75 -8.89 0.65
N PHE A 99 8.42 -9.48 1.80
CA PHE A 99 9.30 -9.45 2.96
C PHE A 99 10.67 -10.10 2.70
N LYS A 100 10.71 -11.24 2.00
CA LYS A 100 11.98 -11.87 1.63
C LYS A 100 12.81 -10.99 0.72
N GLY A 101 12.21 -10.44 -0.33
CA GLY A 101 12.91 -9.56 -1.26
C GLY A 101 13.42 -8.29 -0.57
N ALA A 102 12.62 -7.72 0.31
CA ALA A 102 13.00 -6.53 1.05
C ALA A 102 14.08 -6.77 2.09
N ASN A 103 14.00 -7.86 2.87
CA ASN A 103 15.07 -8.23 3.82
C ASN A 103 16.39 -8.45 3.10
N GLU A 104 16.38 -9.06 1.91
CA GLU A 104 17.59 -9.20 1.10
C GLU A 104 18.17 -7.84 0.68
N ILE A 105 17.31 -6.90 0.27
CA ILE A 105 17.73 -5.52 -0.02
C ILE A 105 18.30 -4.83 1.22
N SER A 106 17.66 -4.99 2.39
CA SER A 106 18.15 -4.43 3.66
C SER A 106 19.50 -5.02 4.07
N ILE A 107 19.73 -6.33 3.88
CA ILE A 107 21.03 -6.98 4.10
C ILE A 107 22.12 -6.40 3.17
N LEU A 108 21.76 -6.09 1.93
CA LEU A 108 22.70 -5.55 0.94
C LEU A 108 23.06 -4.09 1.20
N LEU A 109 22.08 -3.29 1.61
CA LEU A 109 22.21 -1.84 1.78
C LEU A 109 22.55 -1.43 3.23
N GLY A 110 22.43 -2.35 4.19
CA GLY A 110 22.57 -2.09 5.62
C GLY A 110 21.21 -1.79 6.27
N GLU A 111 20.96 -2.38 7.45
CA GLU A 111 19.71 -2.20 8.21
C GLU A 111 19.42 -0.73 8.55
N ASP A 112 20.47 0.08 8.65
CA ASP A 112 20.39 1.52 8.97
C ASP A 112 19.85 2.38 7.81
N ILE A 113 19.81 1.87 6.57
CA ILE A 113 19.45 2.68 5.38
C ILE A 113 17.99 2.47 4.96
N ILE A 114 17.44 1.25 5.06
CA ILE A 114 16.06 0.94 4.65
C ILE A 114 15.48 -0.17 5.55
N SER A 115 14.69 0.20 6.56
CA SER A 115 13.75 -0.74 7.19
C SER A 115 12.51 -0.84 6.31
N PHE A 116 12.34 -1.98 5.64
CA PHE A 116 11.11 -2.28 4.91
C PHE A 116 10.09 -2.88 5.88
N ASN A 117 8.95 -2.21 6.01
CA ASN A 117 7.79 -2.73 6.69
C ASN A 117 6.57 -2.56 5.77
N LEU A 118 5.80 -3.62 5.60
CA LEU A 118 4.55 -3.63 4.81
C LEU A 118 3.53 -2.64 5.41
N SER A 119 3.52 -2.49 6.73
CA SER A 119 2.92 -1.33 7.40
C SER A 119 3.91 -0.18 7.33
N ASN A 120 3.51 0.98 6.83
CA ASN A 120 4.39 2.14 6.74
C ASN A 120 4.75 2.62 8.17
N GLN A 121 5.80 2.06 8.76
CA GLN A 121 6.20 2.33 10.15
C GLN A 121 6.40 3.82 10.37
N ARG A 122 6.97 4.53 9.40
CA ARG A 122 7.14 5.99 9.46
C ARG A 122 5.80 6.73 9.52
N ALA A 123 4.76 6.25 8.83
CA ALA A 123 3.41 6.79 8.97
C ALA A 123 2.83 6.50 10.37
N ASN A 124 3.12 5.34 10.94
CA ASN A 124 2.71 4.99 12.31
C ASN A 124 3.41 5.85 13.36
N ASP A 125 4.70 6.12 13.20
CA ASP A 125 5.46 6.99 14.09
C ASP A 125 4.91 8.42 14.00
N TRP A 126 4.64 8.90 12.78
CA TRP A 126 4.03 10.21 12.58
C TRP A 126 2.65 10.33 13.26
N ILE A 127 1.77 9.33 13.15
CA ILE A 127 0.45 9.39 13.79
C ILE A 127 0.54 9.28 15.31
N ILE A 128 1.54 8.58 15.86
CA ILE A 128 1.79 8.54 17.31
C ILE A 128 2.15 9.93 17.83
N GLU A 129 2.91 10.73 17.09
CA GLU A 129 3.33 12.05 17.54
C GLU A 129 2.32 13.16 17.20
N ASN A 130 1.67 13.07 16.04
CA ASN A 130 0.90 14.17 15.44
C ASN A 130 -0.60 13.90 15.29
N GLY A 131 -1.03 12.65 15.51
CA GLY A 131 -2.40 12.23 15.25
C GLY A 131 -3.44 13.00 16.05
N ALA A 132 -4.53 13.38 15.37
CA ALA A 132 -5.70 14.08 15.86
C ALA A 132 -5.45 15.48 16.46
N LYS A 133 -4.26 16.08 16.25
CA LYS A 133 -3.99 17.48 16.66
C LYS A 133 -4.92 18.47 15.97
N LEU A 134 -5.32 18.18 14.72
CA LEU A 134 -6.19 19.04 13.91
C LEU A 134 -7.69 18.87 14.23
N VAL A 135 -8.06 17.92 15.09
CA VAL A 135 -9.47 17.66 15.45
C VAL A 135 -9.90 18.65 16.53
N THR A 136 -10.45 19.80 16.14
CA THR A 136 -10.97 20.81 17.09
C THR A 136 -12.34 20.42 17.64
N ASN A 137 -12.85 21.12 18.67
CA ASN A 137 -14.19 20.92 19.25
C ASN A 137 -14.46 19.48 19.73
N VAL A 138 -13.50 18.90 20.47
CA VAL A 138 -13.62 17.64 21.21
C VAL A 138 -12.77 17.73 22.48
N ASN A 139 -13.14 16.97 23.51
CA ASN A 139 -12.28 16.80 24.68
C ASN A 139 -11.07 15.90 24.36
N GLU A 140 -10.09 15.88 25.27
CA GLU A 140 -8.84 15.12 25.10
C GLU A 140 -9.08 13.61 24.98
N THR A 141 -10.03 13.07 25.75
CA THR A 141 -10.40 11.65 25.68
C THR A 141 -10.88 11.29 24.28
N THR A 142 -11.82 12.04 23.71
CA THR A 142 -12.33 11.80 22.35
C THR A 142 -11.23 11.98 21.31
N ARG A 143 -10.35 12.98 21.46
CA ARG A 143 -9.17 13.17 20.59
C ARG A 143 -8.26 11.95 20.59
N PHE A 144 -7.92 11.44 21.77
CA PHE A 144 -7.08 10.26 21.94
C PHE A 144 -7.72 9.01 21.32
N GLN A 145 -9.03 8.84 21.50
CA GLN A 145 -9.76 7.71 20.93
C GLN A 145 -9.82 7.77 19.40
N ILE A 146 -10.06 8.96 18.82
CA ILE A 146 -10.02 9.17 17.36
C ILE A 146 -8.62 8.85 16.82
N LYS A 147 -7.56 9.35 17.47
CA LYS A 147 -6.17 9.03 17.12
C LYS A 147 -5.93 7.52 17.08
N ASN A 148 -6.44 6.78 18.06
CA ASN A 148 -6.29 5.31 18.09
C ASN A 148 -7.07 4.60 16.98
N VAL A 149 -8.26 5.10 16.61
CA VAL A 149 -9.02 4.57 15.47
C VAL A 149 -8.24 4.77 14.16
N VAL A 150 -7.68 5.96 13.95
CA VAL A 150 -6.87 6.26 12.76
C VAL A 150 -5.59 5.42 12.76
N LYS A 151 -4.84 5.38 13.87
CA LYS A 151 -3.62 4.57 14.01
C LYS A 151 -3.89 3.10 13.66
N ARG A 152 -4.97 2.53 14.21
CA ARG A 152 -5.37 1.15 13.89
C ARG A 152 -5.68 0.99 12.41
N GLY A 153 -6.42 1.94 11.83
CA GLY A 153 -6.74 1.92 10.40
C GLY A 153 -5.51 1.96 9.50
N ILE A 154 -4.50 2.76 9.85
CA ILE A 154 -3.22 2.81 9.12
C ILE A 154 -2.48 1.47 9.26
N ASN A 155 -2.37 0.93 10.48
CA ASN A 155 -1.75 -0.37 10.75
C ASN A 155 -2.38 -1.51 9.95
N GLU A 156 -3.70 -1.50 9.83
CA GLU A 156 -4.50 -2.53 9.13
C GLU A 156 -4.63 -2.27 7.62
N GLY A 157 -4.06 -1.17 7.09
CA GLY A 157 -4.16 -0.82 5.67
C GLY A 157 -5.58 -0.48 5.21
N LEU A 158 -6.44 0.03 6.10
CA LEU A 158 -7.81 0.39 5.77
C LEU A 158 -7.88 1.64 4.88
N SER A 159 -8.87 1.68 3.98
CA SER A 159 -9.19 2.90 3.25
C SER A 159 -9.72 3.99 4.19
N TYR A 160 -9.56 5.26 3.80
CA TYR A 160 -10.09 6.40 4.57
C TYR A 160 -11.62 6.29 4.78
N ASP A 161 -12.36 5.68 3.86
CA ASP A 161 -13.81 5.44 4.01
C ASP A 161 -14.10 4.48 5.17
N LYS A 162 -13.34 3.37 5.27
CA LYS A 162 -13.47 2.42 6.39
C LYS A 162 -13.06 3.06 7.71
N ILE A 163 -12.00 3.87 7.72
CA ILE A 163 -11.58 4.63 8.91
C ILE A 163 -12.68 5.61 9.33
N ALA A 164 -13.26 6.36 8.38
CA ALA A 164 -14.36 7.28 8.65
C ALA A 164 -15.61 6.55 9.19
N ALA A 165 -15.93 5.38 8.65
CA ALA A 165 -17.01 4.53 9.16
C ALA A 165 -16.75 4.09 10.61
N ASN A 166 -15.51 3.70 10.92
CA ASN A 166 -15.11 3.33 12.28
C ASN A 166 -15.21 4.50 13.28
N ILE A 167 -14.80 5.71 12.86
CA ILE A 167 -14.99 6.93 13.66
C ILE A 167 -16.48 7.18 13.88
N THR A 168 -17.28 7.14 12.82
CA THR A 168 -18.73 7.39 12.86
C THR A 168 -19.48 6.38 13.74
N LYS A 169 -19.10 5.10 13.67
CA LYS A 169 -19.67 4.02 14.48
C LYS A 169 -19.49 4.29 15.98
N ARG A 170 -18.37 4.93 16.36
CA ARG A 170 -18.06 5.27 17.76
C ARG A 170 -18.63 6.62 18.18
N TYR A 171 -18.64 7.59 17.27
CA TYR A 171 -19.03 8.98 17.51
C TYR A 171 -20.02 9.42 16.43
N LYS A 172 -21.33 9.26 16.69
CA LYS A 172 -22.39 9.56 15.72
C LYS A 172 -22.40 11.04 15.31
N GLU A 173 -21.98 11.94 16.20
CA GLU A 173 -21.83 13.37 15.94
C GLU A 173 -20.78 13.69 14.88
N PHE A 174 -19.85 12.76 14.61
CA PHE A 174 -18.90 12.88 13.50
C PHE A 174 -19.50 12.51 12.14
N ALA A 175 -20.71 11.93 12.11
CA ALA A 175 -21.46 11.72 10.87
C ALA A 175 -21.95 13.04 10.24
N ILE A 176 -22.03 14.12 11.03
CA ILE A 176 -22.58 15.40 10.60
C ILE A 176 -21.65 16.04 9.55
N GLY A 177 -22.26 16.47 8.45
CA GLY A 177 -21.61 16.88 7.21
C GLY A 177 -20.61 18.03 7.33
N LYS A 178 -19.65 18.05 6.42
CA LYS A 178 -18.95 19.27 5.99
C LYS A 178 -19.21 19.43 4.50
N PRO A 179 -19.92 20.47 4.03
CA PRO A 179 -20.30 20.58 2.63
C PRO A 179 -19.11 21.03 1.76
N GLN A 180 -18.12 20.14 1.61
CA GLN A 180 -17.15 20.21 0.51
C GLN A 180 -17.47 19.09 -0.48
N LEU A 181 -17.25 19.31 -1.78
CA LEU A 181 -17.68 18.41 -2.86
C LEU A 181 -17.30 16.94 -2.67
N HIS A 182 -16.15 16.66 -2.03
CA HIS A 182 -15.63 15.30 -1.80
C HIS A 182 -15.64 14.84 -0.34
N ILE A 183 -16.07 15.68 0.62
CA ILE A 183 -16.11 15.35 2.04
C ILE A 183 -17.56 15.21 2.48
N ARG A 184 -17.92 14.04 3.03
CA ARG A 184 -19.32 13.71 3.35
C ARG A 184 -19.67 13.97 4.81
N SER A 185 -18.67 13.91 5.68
CA SER A 185 -18.84 14.01 7.13
C SER A 185 -17.57 14.52 7.79
N ARG A 186 -17.68 14.97 9.05
CA ARG A 186 -16.51 15.30 9.87
C ARG A 186 -15.60 14.08 10.05
N ALA A 187 -16.15 12.88 10.22
CA ALA A 187 -15.36 11.64 10.25
C ALA A 187 -14.54 11.47 8.95
N HIS A 188 -15.15 11.73 7.79
CA HIS A 188 -14.48 11.60 6.50
C HIS A 188 -13.33 12.62 6.37
N LEU A 189 -13.53 13.87 6.81
CA LEU A 189 -12.47 14.87 6.83
C LEU A 189 -11.28 14.42 7.69
N VAL A 190 -11.56 13.93 8.90
CA VAL A 190 -10.51 13.47 9.83
C VAL A 190 -9.76 12.29 9.22
N ALA A 191 -10.48 11.29 8.71
CA ALA A 191 -9.86 10.11 8.12
C ALA A 191 -8.92 10.47 6.96
N ILE A 192 -9.35 11.31 6.01
CA ILE A 192 -8.49 11.74 4.89
C ILE A 192 -7.29 12.55 5.39
N THR A 193 -7.53 13.53 6.27
CA THR A 193 -6.49 14.47 6.71
C THR A 193 -5.39 13.78 7.50
N GLU A 194 -5.77 12.93 8.46
CA GLU A 194 -4.81 12.26 9.34
C GLU A 194 -4.04 11.16 8.60
N THR A 195 -4.76 10.37 7.79
CA THR A 195 -4.15 9.29 6.99
C THR A 195 -3.22 9.88 5.92
N GLY A 196 -3.68 10.89 5.17
CA GLY A 196 -2.86 11.54 4.15
C GLY A 196 -1.60 12.18 4.74
N ASN A 197 -1.70 12.90 5.86
CA ASN A 197 -0.51 13.47 6.48
C ASN A 197 0.47 12.41 7.00
N ALA A 198 -0.02 11.28 7.54
CA ALA A 198 0.83 10.20 8.02
C ALA A 198 1.62 9.56 6.86
N TYR A 199 0.93 9.21 5.76
CA TYR A 199 1.58 8.62 4.59
C TYR A 199 2.57 9.58 3.92
N GLU A 200 2.18 10.85 3.73
CA GLU A 200 3.05 11.85 3.09
C GLU A 200 4.28 12.18 3.93
N ALA A 201 4.13 12.27 5.26
CA ALA A 201 5.26 12.43 6.16
C ALA A 201 6.20 11.22 6.10
N GLY A 202 5.65 10.01 6.15
CA GLY A 202 6.45 8.78 6.09
C GLY A 202 7.17 8.57 4.76
N ALA A 203 6.54 8.97 3.65
CA ALA A 203 7.16 8.94 2.32
C ALA A 203 8.29 9.97 2.21
N ARG A 204 8.07 11.20 2.69
CA ARG A 204 9.09 12.24 2.73
C ARG A 204 10.30 11.83 3.57
N GLU A 205 10.06 11.24 4.74
CA GLU A 205 11.13 10.78 5.62
C GLU A 205 11.96 9.68 4.96
N GLY A 206 11.32 8.73 4.26
CA GLY A 206 12.05 7.74 3.46
C GLY A 206 12.90 8.37 2.35
N ALA A 207 12.38 9.39 1.66
CA ALA A 207 13.15 10.13 0.65
C ALA A 207 14.31 10.92 1.28
N LYS A 208 14.12 11.48 2.49
CA LYS A 208 15.16 12.17 3.23
C LYS A 208 16.29 11.23 3.62
N GLN A 209 15.98 10.06 4.16
CA GLN A 209 16.98 9.03 4.49
C GLN A 209 17.81 8.62 3.27
N ALA A 210 17.16 8.42 2.11
CA ALA A 210 17.86 8.14 0.87
C ALA A 210 18.80 9.30 0.44
N ASN A 211 18.33 10.55 0.60
CA ASN A 211 19.12 11.75 0.30
C ASN A 211 20.34 11.88 1.22
N ASP A 212 20.16 11.64 2.53
CA ASP A 212 21.22 11.64 3.53
C ASP A 212 22.24 10.50 3.29
N ALA A 213 21.79 9.38 2.71
CA ALA A 213 22.65 8.28 2.26
C ALA A 213 23.39 8.55 0.93
N GLY A 214 23.28 9.77 0.38
CA GLY A 214 24.00 10.21 -0.82
C GLY A 214 23.25 9.98 -2.14
N LEU A 215 22.00 9.52 -2.12
CA LEU A 215 21.17 9.44 -3.32
C LEU A 215 20.44 10.75 -3.52
N THR A 216 20.87 11.61 -4.45
CA THR A 216 20.16 12.87 -4.72
C THR A 216 18.70 12.61 -5.09
N MET A 217 17.78 12.99 -4.21
CA MET A 217 16.34 12.77 -4.39
C MET A 217 15.64 14.03 -4.91
N GLU A 218 14.58 13.80 -5.68
CA GLU A 218 13.64 14.81 -6.17
C GLU A 218 12.22 14.44 -5.78
N LYS A 219 11.36 15.45 -5.68
CA LYS A 219 9.94 15.28 -5.43
C LYS A 219 9.09 15.99 -6.50
N LYS A 220 7.86 15.51 -6.69
CA LYS A 220 6.86 16.12 -7.55
C LYS A 220 5.46 15.96 -6.94
N TRP A 221 4.61 16.97 -7.10
CA TRP A 221 3.22 16.90 -6.67
C TRP A 221 2.38 16.09 -7.66
N SER A 222 1.51 15.23 -7.15
CA SER A 222 0.55 14.44 -7.92
C SER A 222 -0.86 14.70 -7.39
N THR A 223 -1.74 15.20 -8.25
CA THR A 223 -3.15 15.41 -7.87
C THR A 223 -3.97 14.16 -8.17
N THR A 224 -5.25 14.19 -7.80
CA THR A 224 -6.21 13.14 -8.18
C THR A 224 -6.67 13.27 -9.64
N GLY A 225 -6.30 14.35 -10.34
CA GLY A 225 -6.67 14.57 -11.74
C GLY A 225 -8.16 14.82 -12.00
N ASP A 226 -8.98 15.03 -10.96
CA ASP A 226 -10.41 15.29 -11.10
C ASP A 226 -10.75 16.80 -11.00
N ASN A 227 -11.98 17.15 -11.36
CA ASN A 227 -12.47 18.54 -11.30
C ASN A 227 -12.65 19.10 -9.87
N ARG A 228 -12.23 18.38 -8.84
CA ARG A 228 -12.31 18.78 -7.42
C ARG A 228 -10.94 19.16 -6.86
N VAL A 229 -9.89 19.12 -7.68
CA VAL A 229 -8.54 19.57 -7.30
C VAL A 229 -8.54 21.10 -7.20
N SER A 230 -8.00 21.64 -6.11
CA SER A 230 -7.90 23.10 -5.96
C SER A 230 -6.85 23.69 -6.90
N GLU A 231 -7.05 24.93 -7.35
CA GLU A 231 -6.14 25.65 -8.25
C GLU A 231 -4.67 25.58 -7.84
N LEU A 232 -4.32 25.90 -6.59
CA LEU A 232 -2.93 25.82 -6.12
C LEU A 232 -2.34 24.40 -6.09
N CYS A 233 -3.18 23.35 -6.03
CA CYS A 233 -2.69 21.98 -6.18
C CYS A 233 -2.37 21.66 -7.65
N ILE A 234 -3.12 22.23 -8.60
CA ILE A 234 -2.82 22.13 -10.03
C ILE A 234 -1.51 22.86 -10.34
N VAL A 235 -1.30 24.04 -9.75
CA VAL A 235 -0.04 24.77 -9.87
C VAL A 235 1.14 23.92 -9.37
N ASN A 236 1.03 23.31 -8.19
CA ASN A 236 2.09 22.41 -7.68
C ASN A 236 2.36 21.21 -8.62
N GLU A 237 1.34 20.64 -9.26
CA GLU A 237 1.50 19.50 -10.18
C GLU A 237 2.19 19.89 -11.50
N ASN A 238 2.03 21.15 -11.90
CA ASN A 238 2.72 21.75 -13.03
C ASN A 238 4.20 22.07 -12.72
N ASP A 239 4.61 22.06 -11.45
CA ASP A 239 6.03 22.11 -11.11
C ASP A 239 6.76 20.92 -11.75
N SER A 240 8.00 21.17 -12.18
CA SER A 240 8.90 20.09 -12.58
C SER A 240 9.26 19.22 -11.36
N TRP A 241 10.09 18.21 -11.58
CA TRP A 241 10.73 17.54 -10.44
C TRP A 241 11.65 18.56 -9.74
N ILE A 242 11.33 18.86 -8.49
CA ILE A 242 12.08 19.81 -7.66
C ILE A 242 12.98 19.04 -6.69
N GLY A 243 14.03 19.70 -6.19
CA GLY A 243 14.88 19.14 -5.14
C GLY A 243 14.07 18.80 -3.89
N LEU A 244 14.50 17.78 -3.13
CA LEU A 244 13.78 17.32 -1.94
C LEU A 244 13.51 18.44 -0.92
N ASP A 245 14.46 19.36 -0.73
CA ASP A 245 14.35 20.48 0.22
C ASP A 245 13.72 21.75 -0.37
N GLN A 246 13.40 21.76 -1.66
CA GLN A 246 12.69 22.88 -2.27
C GLN A 246 11.20 22.83 -1.90
N VAL A 247 10.58 23.99 -1.65
CA VAL A 247 9.12 24.07 -1.45
C VAL A 247 8.41 24.09 -2.80
N PHE A 248 7.20 23.54 -2.84
CA PHE A 248 6.32 23.65 -4.02
C PHE A 248 5.86 25.09 -4.21
N ALA A 249 5.36 25.43 -5.41
CA ALA A 249 4.87 26.77 -5.74
C ALA A 249 3.84 27.34 -4.74
N SER A 250 3.01 26.48 -4.15
CA SER A 250 2.08 26.85 -3.08
C SER A 250 2.73 27.22 -1.73
N GLY A 251 4.06 27.18 -1.62
CA GLY A 251 4.81 27.38 -0.38
C GLY A 251 4.81 26.18 0.58
N HIS A 252 4.21 25.06 0.19
CA HIS A 252 4.14 23.85 1.02
C HIS A 252 5.33 22.94 0.70
N ASP A 253 5.88 22.28 1.71
CA ASP A 253 6.97 21.31 1.53
C ASP A 253 6.47 19.95 1.03
N ARG A 254 5.24 19.56 1.38
CA ARG A 254 4.56 18.34 0.91
C ARG A 254 3.05 18.53 0.91
N PRO A 255 2.28 17.67 0.22
CA PRO A 255 0.88 17.46 0.56
C PRO A 255 0.76 16.98 2.02
N LEU A 256 -0.33 17.25 2.72
CA LEU A 256 -1.56 17.89 2.24
C LEU A 256 -1.46 19.42 2.31
N ARG A 257 -2.03 20.12 1.30
CA ARG A 257 -2.11 21.59 1.32
C ARG A 257 -3.12 22.12 2.33
N PHE A 258 -4.19 21.36 2.59
CA PHE A 258 -5.27 21.72 3.51
C PHE A 258 -5.99 20.46 3.99
N PRO A 259 -6.77 20.54 5.10
CA PRO A 259 -7.57 19.42 5.58
C PRO A 259 -8.52 18.87 4.50
N GLY A 260 -8.45 17.55 4.25
CA GLY A 260 -9.24 16.88 3.21
C GLY A 260 -8.63 16.94 1.81
N CYS A 261 -7.43 17.50 1.62
CA CYS A 261 -6.69 17.35 0.36
C CYS A 261 -6.41 15.85 0.10
N ARG A 262 -6.46 15.44 -1.17
CA ARG A 262 -6.26 14.05 -1.62
C ARG A 262 -5.00 13.88 -2.49
N CYS A 263 -4.17 14.92 -2.58
CA CYS A 263 -2.95 14.89 -3.37
C CYS A 263 -1.85 14.12 -2.64
N ALA A 264 -0.88 13.64 -3.41
CA ALA A 264 0.29 12.91 -2.92
C ALA A 264 1.58 13.45 -3.53
N ALA A 265 2.71 13.22 -2.88
CA ALA A 265 4.02 13.51 -3.43
C ALA A 265 4.66 12.24 -4.00
N LEU A 266 5.18 12.37 -5.21
CA LEU A 266 6.03 11.36 -5.83
C LEU A 266 7.48 11.69 -5.49
N TYR A 267 8.26 10.66 -5.19
CA TYR A 267 9.69 10.78 -4.91
C TYR A 267 10.48 9.90 -5.86
N ARG A 268 11.64 10.39 -6.32
CA ARG A 268 12.55 9.61 -7.16
C ARG A 268 14.01 10.02 -6.94
N ARG A 269 14.93 9.15 -7.34
CA ARG A 269 16.34 9.54 -7.51
C ARG A 269 16.46 10.43 -8.75
N ARG A 270 17.20 11.54 -8.65
CA ARG A 270 17.58 12.39 -9.79
C ARG A 270 18.31 11.54 -10.81
N LYS A 271 17.88 11.59 -12.07
CA LYS A 271 18.60 10.94 -13.17
C LYS A 271 19.95 11.62 -13.33
N THR A 272 21.03 10.85 -13.27
CA THR A 272 22.35 11.30 -13.71
C THR A 272 22.33 11.28 -15.23
N ASN A 273 22.60 12.44 -15.85
CA ASN A 273 22.87 12.51 -17.29
C ASN A 273 24.22 11.87 -17.59
#